data_AF-A0A7V0MDY9-F1
#
_entry.id   AF-A0A7V0MDY9-F1
#
_cell.length_a   1.000
_cell.length_b   1.000
_cell.length_c   1.000
_cell.angle_alpha   90.00
_cell.angle_beta   90.00
_cell.angle_gamma   90.00
#
_symmetry.space_group_name_H-M   'P 1'
#
loop_
_entity.id
_entity.type
_entity.pdbx_description
1 polymer ?
#
loop_
_entity_poly.entity_id
_entity_poly.type
_entity_poly.pdbx_seq_one_letter_code
_entity_poly.pdbx_strand_id
1 'polypeptide(L)'
;MNKEFLEFWGNLLVDVARKQKRAAEIGQWISSGFKGFEDLTEQFKKFYGLDKLSENDPQYASLWEKSVSDFRSAFKEYLELFDVVSGEKYEEVARECKELKDKVKRLEERIKQLEALLGAKGFEYASVATEFQKLVEKQTREFQKMMEGFTAPFEKTDSKKSNT
;
A
#
# COMPACT_ATOMS: atom_id res chain seq x y z
N MET A 1 -17.38 -28.32 7.15
CA MET A 1 -17.77 -28.12 8.56
C MET A 1 -18.78 -29.20 8.94
N ASN A 2 -18.65 -29.82 10.11
CA ASN A 2 -19.57 -30.86 10.60
C ASN A 2 -20.50 -30.33 11.70
N LYS A 3 -21.49 -31.15 12.08
CA LYS A 3 -22.49 -30.78 13.09
C LYS A 3 -21.84 -30.54 14.45
N GLU A 4 -20.93 -31.42 14.83
CA GLU A 4 -20.21 -31.42 16.10
C GLU A 4 -19.45 -30.10 16.29
N PHE A 5 -18.76 -29.64 15.24
CA PHE A 5 -18.09 -28.34 15.23
C PHE A 5 -19.08 -27.19 15.45
N LEU A 6 -20.19 -27.16 14.68
CA LEU A 6 -21.14 -26.05 14.75
C LEU A 6 -21.82 -25.97 16.12
N GLU A 7 -22.21 -27.11 16.69
CA GLU A 7 -22.84 -27.17 18.02
C GLU A 7 -21.85 -26.77 19.11
N PHE A 8 -20.62 -27.29 19.07
CA PHE A 8 -19.60 -26.91 20.04
C PHE A 8 -19.22 -25.43 19.93
N TRP A 9 -18.91 -24.97 18.72
CA TRP A 9 -18.50 -23.59 18.46
C TRP A 9 -19.62 -22.59 18.79
N GLY A 10 -20.86 -22.91 18.43
CA GLY A 10 -22.03 -22.08 18.76
C GLY A 10 -22.24 -21.93 20.27
N ASN A 11 -22.20 -23.04 21.02
CA ASN A 11 -22.33 -22.98 22.47
C ASN A 11 -21.15 -22.23 23.12
N LEU A 12 -19.94 -22.43 22.60
CA LEU A 12 -18.77 -21.73 23.09
C LEU A 12 -18.88 -20.21 22.92
N LEU A 13 -19.39 -19.73 21.78
CA LEU A 13 -19.64 -18.30 21.55
C LEU A 13 -20.73 -17.75 22.47
N VAL A 14 -21.76 -18.53 22.77
CA VAL A 14 -22.81 -18.16 23.73
C VAL A 14 -22.23 -18.03 25.14
N ASP A 15 -21.37 -18.96 25.57
CA ASP A 15 -20.70 -18.90 26.87
C ASP A 15 -19.83 -17.65 27.00
N VAL A 16 -19.11 -17.28 25.93
CA VAL A 16 -18.34 -16.03 25.88
C VAL A 16 -19.25 -14.81 25.99
N ALA A 17 -20.35 -14.79 25.23
CA ALA A 17 -21.32 -13.69 25.28
C ALA A 17 -21.94 -13.53 26.68
N ARG A 18 -22.18 -14.64 27.38
CA ARG A 18 -22.68 -14.68 28.76
C ARG A 18 -21.59 -14.40 29.80
N LYS A 19 -20.35 -14.15 29.38
CA LYS A 19 -19.16 -13.97 30.24
C LYS A 19 -18.85 -15.18 31.12
N GLN A 20 -19.35 -16.36 30.76
CA GLN A 20 -19.00 -17.62 31.42
C GLN A 20 -17.59 -18.09 31.03
N LYS A 21 -17.08 -17.62 29.88
CA LYS A 21 -15.73 -17.90 29.37
C LYS A 21 -15.09 -16.66 28.77
N ARG A 22 -13.76 -16.55 28.82
CA ARG A 22 -13.03 -15.46 28.15
C ARG A 22 -12.56 -15.89 26.76
N ALA A 23 -12.66 -14.99 25.78
CA ALA A 23 -12.16 -15.25 24.43
C ALA A 23 -10.65 -15.61 24.40
N ALA A 24 -9.86 -15.03 25.32
CA ALA A 24 -8.44 -15.34 25.46
C ALA A 24 -8.19 -16.80 25.92
N GLU A 25 -9.05 -17.36 26.77
CA GLU A 25 -8.94 -18.75 27.25
C GLU A 25 -9.18 -19.74 26.10
N ILE A 26 -10.08 -19.43 25.17
CA ILE A 26 -10.32 -20.23 23.97
C ILE A 26 -9.08 -20.27 23.09
N GLY A 27 -8.48 -19.10 22.83
CA GLY A 27 -7.25 -19.02 22.04
C GLY A 27 -6.11 -19.80 22.67
N GLN A 28 -5.95 -19.68 24.00
CA GLN A 28 -4.95 -20.45 24.74
C GLN A 28 -5.22 -21.95 24.67
N TRP A 29 -6.45 -22.41 24.90
CA TRP A 29 -6.83 -23.82 24.82
C TRP A 29 -6.53 -24.43 23.44
N ILE A 30 -6.85 -23.74 22.35
CA ILE A 30 -6.52 -24.17 20.99
C ILE A 30 -4.99 -24.26 20.80
N SER A 31 -4.25 -23.26 21.28
CA SER A 31 -2.78 -23.22 21.17
C SER A 31 -2.08 -24.31 21.99
N SER A 32 -2.66 -24.68 23.14
CA SER A 32 -2.19 -25.76 24.01
C SER A 32 -2.62 -27.16 23.54
N GLY A 33 -3.14 -27.28 22.33
CA GLY A 33 -3.53 -28.57 21.76
C GLY A 33 -4.78 -29.17 22.40
N PHE A 34 -5.76 -28.32 22.75
CA PHE A 34 -7.05 -28.71 23.31
C PHE A 34 -6.95 -29.37 24.69
N LYS A 35 -5.93 -28.99 25.48
CA LYS A 35 -5.67 -29.48 26.84
C LYS A 35 -5.46 -28.31 27.81
N GLY A 36 -5.50 -28.60 29.11
CA GLY A 36 -5.19 -27.64 30.18
C GLY A 36 -6.34 -26.71 30.60
N PHE A 37 -7.49 -26.79 29.93
CA PHE A 37 -8.72 -26.10 30.33
C PHE A 37 -9.82 -27.16 30.48
N GLU A 38 -10.01 -27.66 31.70
CA GLU A 38 -10.82 -28.84 32.00
C GLU A 38 -12.25 -28.70 31.51
N ASP A 39 -12.94 -27.62 31.86
CA ASP A 39 -14.33 -27.38 31.41
C ASP A 39 -14.45 -27.32 29.87
N LEU A 40 -13.54 -26.63 29.17
CA LEU A 40 -13.53 -26.60 27.70
C LEU A 40 -13.28 -27.98 27.09
N THR A 41 -12.37 -28.72 27.71
CA THR A 41 -11.97 -30.05 27.26
C THR A 41 -13.11 -31.06 27.50
N GLU A 42 -13.82 -30.98 28.62
CA GLU A 42 -14.99 -31.80 28.92
C GLU A 42 -16.15 -31.52 27.96
N GLN A 43 -16.44 -30.25 27.70
CA GLN A 43 -17.46 -29.89 26.72
C GLN A 43 -17.09 -30.41 25.33
N PHE A 44 -15.84 -30.22 24.91
CA PHE A 44 -15.35 -30.77 23.65
C PHE A 44 -15.52 -32.30 23.58
N LYS A 45 -15.12 -33.02 24.64
CA LYS A 45 -15.31 -34.47 24.72
C LYS A 45 -16.79 -34.85 24.54
N LYS A 46 -17.71 -34.12 25.17
CA LYS A 46 -19.15 -34.37 25.07
C LYS A 46 -19.70 -34.17 23.64
N PHE A 47 -19.35 -33.07 22.98
CA PHE A 47 -19.84 -32.81 21.61
C PHE A 47 -19.28 -33.78 20.58
N TYR A 48 -18.06 -34.26 20.79
CA TYR A 48 -17.40 -35.23 19.90
C TYR A 48 -17.60 -36.70 20.35
N GLY A 49 -18.39 -36.95 21.39
CA GLY A 49 -18.76 -38.30 21.85
C GLY A 49 -17.65 -39.07 22.58
N LEU A 50 -16.57 -38.40 22.98
CA LEU A 50 -15.50 -38.97 23.80
C LEU A 50 -15.91 -39.18 25.26
N ASP A 51 -16.98 -38.52 25.72
CA ASP A 51 -17.56 -38.70 27.06
C ASP A 51 -18.14 -40.11 27.28
N LYS A 52 -18.39 -40.85 26.19
CA LYS A 52 -18.91 -42.22 26.20
C LYS A 52 -17.82 -43.29 26.28
N LEU A 53 -16.57 -42.90 26.11
CA LEU A 53 -15.42 -43.80 26.12
C LEU A 53 -14.57 -43.59 27.37
N SER A 54 -14.05 -44.67 27.92
CA SER A 54 -13.01 -44.58 28.95
C SER A 54 -11.72 -44.08 28.31
N GLU A 55 -10.93 -43.28 29.03
CA GLU A 55 -9.61 -42.84 28.53
C GLU A 55 -8.63 -44.01 28.32
N ASN A 56 -8.90 -45.15 28.98
CA ASN A 56 -8.14 -46.38 28.80
C ASN A 56 -8.64 -47.23 27.60
N ASP A 57 -9.70 -46.81 26.91
CA ASP A 57 -10.19 -47.50 25.72
C ASP A 57 -9.16 -47.32 24.59
N PRO A 58 -8.73 -48.41 23.92
CA PRO A 58 -7.82 -48.34 22.78
C PRO A 58 -8.30 -47.41 21.66
N GLN A 59 -9.60 -47.18 21.52
CA GLN A 59 -10.21 -46.30 20.52
C GLN A 59 -10.25 -44.82 20.95
N TYR A 60 -10.03 -44.53 22.23
CA TYR A 60 -10.11 -43.16 22.74
C TYR A 60 -9.07 -42.25 22.09
N ALA A 61 -7.82 -42.71 22.02
CA ALA A 61 -6.72 -41.94 21.45
C ALA A 61 -6.96 -41.60 19.97
N SER A 62 -7.43 -42.56 19.18
CA SER A 62 -7.70 -42.35 17.75
C SER A 62 -8.91 -41.45 17.53
N LEU A 63 -9.96 -41.59 18.34
CA LEU A 63 -11.12 -40.70 18.28
C LEU A 63 -10.76 -39.27 18.71
N TRP A 64 -9.89 -39.11 19.71
CA TRP A 64 -9.40 -37.80 20.15
C TRP A 64 -8.63 -37.10 19.04
N GLU A 65 -7.65 -37.77 18.44
CA GLU A 65 -6.86 -37.23 17.33
C GLU A 65 -7.74 -36.86 16.14
N LYS A 66 -8.69 -37.73 15.78
CA LYS A 66 -9.65 -37.45 14.72
C LYS A 66 -10.52 -36.22 15.04
N SER A 67 -11.06 -36.14 16.25
CA SER A 67 -11.92 -35.02 16.68
C SER A 67 -11.17 -33.70 16.64
N VAL A 68 -9.92 -33.67 17.09
CA VAL A 68 -9.04 -32.50 17.03
C VAL A 68 -8.74 -32.10 15.58
N SER A 69 -8.45 -33.08 14.71
CA SER A 69 -8.21 -32.84 13.29
C SER A 69 -9.46 -32.27 12.60
N ASP A 70 -10.62 -32.89 12.84
CA ASP A 70 -11.91 -32.47 12.27
C ASP A 70 -12.27 -31.05 12.75
N PHE A 71 -12.07 -30.75 14.03
CA PHE A 71 -12.27 -29.39 14.56
C PHE A 71 -11.34 -28.38 13.89
N ARG A 72 -10.04 -28.66 13.77
CA ARG A 72 -9.08 -27.75 13.12
C ARG A 72 -9.45 -27.47 11.67
N SER A 73 -9.86 -28.50 10.92
CA SER A 73 -10.31 -28.34 9.54
C SER A 73 -11.58 -27.49 9.46
N ALA A 74 -12.59 -27.82 10.26
CA ALA A 74 -13.84 -27.09 10.28
C ALA A 74 -13.68 -25.63 10.75
N PHE A 75 -12.80 -25.38 11.72
CA PHE A 75 -12.48 -24.04 12.19
C PHE A 75 -11.81 -23.21 11.10
N LYS A 76 -10.90 -23.82 10.33
CA LYS A 76 -10.29 -23.16 9.17
C LYS A 76 -11.32 -22.80 8.11
N GLU A 77 -12.20 -23.74 7.74
CA GLU A 77 -13.29 -23.50 6.79
C GLU A 77 -14.25 -22.40 7.27
N TYR A 78 -14.55 -22.36 8.57
CA TYR A 78 -15.34 -21.30 9.18
C TYR A 78 -14.67 -19.93 9.02
N LEU A 79 -13.37 -19.83 9.30
CA LEU A 79 -12.62 -18.59 9.14
C LEU A 79 -12.55 -18.14 7.68
N GLU A 80 -12.36 -19.08 6.76
CA GLU A 80 -12.37 -18.82 5.31
C GLU A 80 -13.73 -18.31 4.82
N LEU A 81 -14.85 -18.82 5.37
CA LEU A 81 -16.20 -18.33 5.02
C LEU A 81 -16.42 -16.84 5.34
N PHE A 82 -15.75 -16.33 6.37
CA PHE A 82 -15.84 -14.93 6.78
C PHE A 82 -14.63 -14.10 6.31
N ASP A 83 -13.84 -14.61 5.36
CA ASP A 83 -12.63 -13.99 4.83
C ASP A 83 -11.66 -13.50 5.92
N VAL A 84 -11.60 -14.24 7.05
CA VAL A 84 -10.72 -13.88 8.17
C VAL A 84 -9.29 -14.23 7.80
N VAL A 85 -8.45 -13.20 7.70
CA VAL A 85 -7.01 -13.35 7.48
C VAL A 85 -6.26 -13.59 8.79
N SER A 86 -5.17 -14.35 8.73
CA SER A 86 -4.27 -14.50 9.88
C SER A 86 -3.62 -13.15 10.22
N GLY A 87 -3.28 -12.96 11.50
CA GLY A 87 -2.56 -11.77 11.96
C GLY A 87 -1.25 -11.56 11.19
N GLU A 88 -0.51 -12.63 10.92
CA GLU A 88 0.74 -12.59 10.14
C GLU A 88 0.53 -12.03 8.72
N LYS A 89 -0.48 -12.53 8.01
CA LYS A 89 -0.83 -12.04 6.66
C LYS A 89 -1.28 -10.59 6.71
N TYR A 90 -2.05 -10.21 7.73
CA TYR A 90 -2.45 -8.83 7.94
C TYR A 90 -1.24 -7.92 8.18
N GLU A 91 -0.31 -8.33 9.05
CA GLU A 91 0.90 -7.56 9.37
C GLU A 91 1.83 -7.42 8.16
N GLU A 92 1.97 -8.47 7.35
CA GLU A 92 2.70 -8.46 6.09
C GLU A 92 2.11 -7.42 5.12
N VAL A 93 0.81 -7.50 4.85
CA VAL A 93 0.12 -6.55 3.97
C VAL A 93 0.17 -5.14 4.54
N ALA A 94 0.04 -4.97 5.86
CA ALA A 94 0.15 -3.67 6.51
C ALA A 94 1.54 -3.05 6.34
N ARG A 95 2.60 -3.86 6.41
CA ARG A 95 3.99 -3.44 6.17
C ARG A 95 4.17 -3.00 4.72
N GLU A 96 3.73 -3.80 3.76
CA GLU A 96 3.78 -3.44 2.34
C GLU A 96 3.01 -2.16 2.06
N CYS A 97 1.79 -2.03 2.62
CA CYS A 97 0.99 -0.81 2.49
C CYS A 97 1.72 0.42 3.03
N LYS A 98 2.46 0.29 4.13
CA LYS A 98 3.27 1.37 4.69
C LYS A 98 4.41 1.74 3.74
N GLU A 99 5.15 0.76 3.23
CA GLU A 99 6.24 1.00 2.29
C GLU A 99 5.77 1.64 0.98
N LEU A 100 4.61 1.21 0.46
CA LEU A 100 4.01 1.79 -0.73
C LEU A 100 3.59 3.25 -0.48
N LYS A 101 2.95 3.55 0.65
CA LYS A 101 2.61 4.94 1.03
C LYS A 101 3.85 5.83 1.11
N ASP A 102 4.93 5.33 1.70
CA ASP A 102 6.19 6.07 1.77
C ASP A 102 6.81 6.29 0.38
N LYS A 103 6.73 5.28 -0.51
CA LYS A 103 7.17 5.40 -1.92
C LYS A 103 6.34 6.45 -2.66
N VAL A 104 5.02 6.44 -2.53
CA VAL A 104 4.12 7.42 -3.17
C VAL A 104 4.48 8.82 -2.70
N LYS A 105 4.63 9.05 -1.39
CA LYS A 105 5.03 10.36 -0.86
C LYS A 105 6.34 10.87 -1.45
N ARG A 106 7.37 10.02 -1.52
CA ARG A 106 8.66 10.38 -2.13
C ARG A 106 8.53 10.71 -3.62
N LEU A 107 7.72 9.95 -4.36
CA LEU A 107 7.49 10.21 -5.78
C LEU A 107 6.73 11.52 -5.98
N GLU A 108 5.70 11.81 -5.19
CA GLU A 108 4.98 13.08 -5.22
C GLU A 108 5.88 14.28 -4.91
N GLU A 109 6.75 14.17 -3.90
CA GLU A 109 7.75 15.20 -3.59
C GLU A 109 8.73 15.39 -4.75
N ARG A 110 9.17 14.29 -5.37
CA ARG A 110 10.08 14.35 -6.53
C ARG A 110 9.41 14.96 -7.75
N ILE A 111 8.15 14.64 -8.02
CA ILE A 111 7.37 15.24 -9.11
C ILE A 111 7.27 16.74 -8.89
N LYS A 112 6.88 17.20 -7.69
CA LYS A 112 6.83 18.63 -7.36
C LYS A 112 8.17 19.34 -7.57
N GLN A 113 9.27 18.72 -7.15
CA GLN A 113 10.61 19.27 -7.37
C GLN A 113 10.95 19.36 -8.87
N LEU A 114 10.62 18.34 -9.65
CA LEU A 114 10.87 18.31 -11.09
C LEU A 114 10.02 19.36 -11.83
N GLU A 115 8.75 19.50 -11.46
CA GLU A 115 7.86 20.54 -12.00
C GLU A 115 8.39 21.94 -11.69
N ALA A 116 8.88 22.18 -10.46
CA ALA A 116 9.48 23.45 -10.08
C ALA A 116 10.76 23.75 -10.89
N LEU A 117 11.62 22.74 -11.09
CA LEU A 117 12.83 22.88 -11.90
C LEU A 117 12.52 23.13 -13.38
N LEU A 118 11.52 22.47 -13.93
CA LEU A 118 11.07 22.69 -15.31
C LEU A 118 10.50 24.10 -15.47
N GLY A 119 9.70 24.58 -14.51
CA GLY A 119 9.23 25.96 -14.48
C GLY A 119 10.39 26.95 -14.45
N ALA A 120 11.35 26.78 -13.55
CA ALA A 120 12.51 27.65 -13.41
C ALA A 120 13.39 27.68 -14.68
N LYS A 121 13.71 26.51 -15.26
CA LYS A 121 14.45 26.44 -16.53
C LYS A 121 13.68 27.06 -17.69
N GLY A 122 12.36 26.89 -17.73
CA GLY A 122 11.51 27.54 -18.73
C GLY A 122 11.62 29.07 -18.69
N PHE A 123 11.64 29.64 -17.48
CA PHE A 123 11.90 31.08 -17.28
C PHE A 123 13.31 31.50 -17.74
N GLU A 124 14.32 30.68 -17.45
CA GLU A 124 15.71 30.94 -17.82
C GLU A 124 15.91 30.94 -19.35
N TYR A 125 15.33 29.97 -20.06
CA TYR A 125 15.36 29.92 -21.53
C TYR A 125 14.63 31.11 -22.18
N ALA A 126 13.47 31.52 -21.64
CA ALA A 126 12.75 32.69 -22.12
C ALA A 126 13.56 33.98 -21.93
N SER A 127 14.28 34.10 -20.82
CA SER A 127 15.19 35.22 -20.55
C SER A 127 16.36 35.25 -21.56
N VAL A 128 17.02 34.11 -21.80
CA VAL A 128 18.13 34.01 -22.76
C VAL A 128 17.69 34.32 -24.19
N ALA A 129 16.51 33.85 -24.62
CA ALA A 129 15.96 34.17 -25.94
C ALA A 129 15.71 35.68 -26.11
N THR A 130 15.23 36.35 -25.06
CA THR A 130 14.99 37.80 -25.06
C THR A 130 16.30 38.59 -25.16
N GLU A 131 17.34 38.16 -24.44
CA GLU A 131 18.67 38.78 -24.53
C GLU A 131 19.29 38.60 -25.92
N PHE A 132 19.16 37.42 -26.51
CA PHE A 132 19.63 37.14 -27.87
C PHE A 132 18.93 38.03 -28.90
N GLN A 133 17.62 38.21 -28.78
CA GLN A 133 16.86 39.10 -29.66
C GLN A 133 17.34 40.55 -29.57
N LYS A 134 17.60 41.07 -28.36
CA LYS A 134 18.19 42.41 -28.17
C LYS A 134 19.58 42.53 -28.79
N LEU A 135 20.40 41.48 -28.71
CA LEU A 135 21.73 41.45 -29.30
C LEU A 135 21.65 41.53 -30.84
N VAL A 136 20.77 40.73 -31.45
CA VAL A 136 20.54 40.75 -32.90
C VAL A 136 20.06 42.12 -33.35
N GLU A 137 19.07 42.71 -32.68
CA GLU A 137 18.60 44.06 -33.01
C GLU A 137 19.71 45.11 -32.90
N LYS A 138 20.58 45.00 -31.88
CA LYS A 138 21.73 45.90 -31.73
C LYS A 138 22.70 45.71 -32.89
N GLN A 139 22.99 44.47 -33.28
CA GLN A 139 23.88 44.17 -34.39
C GLN A 139 23.32 44.67 -35.72
N THR A 140 22.00 44.49 -35.95
CA THR A 140 21.29 45.03 -37.13
C THR A 140 21.37 46.56 -37.17
N ARG A 141 21.17 47.25 -36.04
CA ARG A 141 21.31 48.71 -35.96
C ARG A 141 22.73 49.17 -36.26
N GLU A 142 23.74 48.50 -35.70
CA GLU A 142 25.14 48.84 -35.96
C GLU A 142 25.54 48.57 -37.43
N PHE A 143 25.02 47.50 -38.03
CA PHE A 143 25.18 47.25 -39.46
C PHE A 143 24.50 48.31 -40.32
N GLN A 144 23.27 48.72 -39.99
CA GLN A 144 22.58 49.83 -40.66
C GLN A 144 23.36 51.13 -40.57
N LYS A 145 23.85 51.51 -39.40
CA LYS A 145 24.70 52.71 -39.23
C LYS A 145 25.98 52.63 -40.06
N MET A 146 26.60 51.45 -40.14
CA MET A 146 27.78 51.23 -40.97
C MET A 146 27.44 51.43 -42.45
N MET A 147 26.34 50.84 -42.92
CA MET A 147 25.86 51.01 -44.30
C MET A 147 25.51 52.46 -44.62
N GLU A 148 24.82 53.16 -43.72
CA GLU A 148 24.54 54.60 -43.81
C GLU A 148 25.85 55.42 -43.88
N GLY A 149 26.87 55.04 -43.10
CA GLY A 149 28.20 55.65 -43.16
C GLY A 149 28.91 55.43 -44.49
N PHE A 150 28.68 54.31 -45.18
CA PHE A 150 29.21 54.03 -46.51
C PHE A 150 28.41 54.68 -47.64
N THR A 151 27.10 54.90 -47.48
CA THR A 151 26.25 55.56 -48.49
C THR A 151 26.22 57.08 -48.34
N ALA A 152 26.46 57.63 -47.15
CA ALA A 152 26.50 59.07 -46.89
C ALA A 152 27.48 59.89 -47.78
N PRO A 153 28.66 59.37 -48.16
CA PRO A 153 29.53 60.02 -49.14
C PRO A 153 28.94 60.06 -50.56
N PHE A 154 28.20 59.02 -50.95
CA PHE A 154 27.58 58.89 -52.28
C PHE A 154 26.32 59.77 -52.42
N GLU A 155 25.50 59.89 -51.37
CA GLU A 155 24.35 60.79 -51.36
C GLU A 155 24.76 62.28 -51.37
N LYS A 156 25.87 62.63 -50.70
CA LYS A 156 26.42 64.00 -50.74
C LYS A 156 26.96 64.39 -52.11
N THR A 157 27.40 63.43 -52.94
CA THR A 157 27.86 63.72 -54.30
C THR A 157 26.73 63.94 -55.31
N ASP A 158 25.53 63.36 -55.10
CA ASP A 158 24.38 63.61 -55.98
C ASP A 158 23.71 64.97 -55.71
N SER A 159 23.66 65.42 -54.45
CA SER A 159 23.10 66.76 -54.12
C SER A 159 23.90 67.94 -54.67
N LYS A 160 25.19 67.74 -55.01
CA LYS A 160 26.07 68.79 -55.57
C LYS A 160 26.02 68.91 -57.10
N LYS A 161 25.36 67.98 -57.81
CA LYS A 161 25.18 68.02 -59.27
C LYS A 161 23.84 68.63 -59.73
N SER A 162 22.97 69.05 -58.82
CA SER A 162 21.69 69.71 -59.16
C SER A 162 21.73 71.24 -59.20
N ASN A 163 22.88 71.86 -58.93
CA ASN A 163 23.08 73.30 -59.15
C ASN A 163 24.49 73.49 -59.73
N THR A 164 24.64 73.32 -61.04
CA THR A 164 25.46 74.10 -62.01
C THR A 164 25.61 73.27 -63.27
#